data_AF-A0A7X7PLA3-F1
#
_entry.id   AF-A0A7X7PLA3-F1
#
_cell.length_a   1.000
_cell.length_b   1.000
_cell.length_c   1.000
_cell.angle_alpha   90.00
_cell.angle_beta   90.00
_cell.angle_gamma   90.00
#
_symmetry.space_group_name_H-M   'P 1'
#
loop_
_entity.id
_entity.type
_entity.pdbx_description
1 polymer ?
#
loop_
_entity_poly.entity_id
_entity_poly.type
_entity_poly.pdbx_seq_one_letter_code
_entity_poly.pdbx_strand_id
1 'polypeptide(L)'
;MGLLKHLLFWPYTGPRFLTEFALRQVEGVVREELTDDTAVKAELLELQLQLELGDISDEEYVAREAALMQRLREIRDWRERLGMGVSGGPVRVQRDPGLDAAPGAGAESGEEAPRVADPRSGVDIDLNLDWE
;
A
#
# COMPACT_ATOMS: atom_id res chain seq x y z
N MET A 1 -43.02 18.05 -26.41
CA MET A 1 -42.07 18.98 -27.06
C MET A 1 -40.65 18.73 -26.54
N GLY A 2 -40.01 17.61 -26.95
CA GLY A 2 -38.69 17.21 -26.42
C GLY A 2 -37.70 16.78 -27.51
N LEU A 3 -38.07 15.77 -28.30
CA LEU A 3 -37.19 15.16 -29.30
C LEU A 3 -36.74 16.11 -30.43
N LEU A 4 -37.65 16.92 -30.99
CA LEU A 4 -37.30 17.89 -32.03
C LEU A 4 -36.32 18.96 -31.55
N LYS A 5 -36.45 19.40 -30.28
CA LYS A 5 -35.52 20.35 -29.66
C LYS A 5 -34.14 19.70 -29.47
N HIS A 6 -34.08 18.48 -28.94
CA HIS A 6 -32.80 17.75 -28.78
C HIS A 6 -32.12 17.45 -30.12
N LEU A 7 -32.89 17.15 -31.18
CA LEU A 7 -32.34 16.94 -32.52
C LEU A 7 -31.84 18.25 -33.14
N LEU A 8 -32.53 19.37 -32.91
CA LEU A 8 -32.11 20.69 -33.38
C LEU A 8 -30.83 21.18 -32.69
N PHE A 9 -30.65 20.86 -31.41
CA PHE A 9 -29.44 21.20 -30.64
C PHE A 9 -28.35 20.11 -30.71
N TRP A 10 -28.64 18.93 -31.27
CA TRP A 10 -27.70 17.81 -31.44
C TRP A 10 -26.34 18.19 -32.06
N PRO A 11 -26.25 19.01 -33.14
CA PRO A 11 -24.94 19.38 -33.70
C PRO A 11 -24.05 20.16 -32.71
N TYR A 12 -24.63 20.80 -31.71
CA TYR A 12 -23.89 21.55 -30.68
C TYR A 12 -23.71 20.75 -29.38
N THR A 13 -24.72 19.98 -28.97
CA THR A 13 -24.67 19.19 -27.74
C THR A 13 -24.03 17.82 -27.93
N GLY A 14 -24.13 17.23 -29.12
CA GLY A 14 -23.60 15.91 -29.47
C GLY A 14 -22.08 15.82 -29.33
N PRO A 15 -21.29 16.73 -29.93
CA PRO A 15 -19.83 16.71 -29.78
C PRO A 15 -19.37 16.87 -28.32
N ARG A 16 -20.05 17.73 -27.54
CA ARG A 16 -19.74 17.94 -26.12
C ARG A 16 -20.01 16.66 -25.33
N PHE A 17 -21.18 16.06 -25.52
CA PHE A 17 -21.55 14.79 -24.89
C PHE A 17 -20.57 13.68 -25.23
N LEU A 18 -20.20 13.53 -26.50
CA LEU A 18 -19.26 12.50 -26.94
C LEU A 18 -17.87 12.68 -26.31
N THR A 19 -17.40 13.92 -26.23
CA THR A 19 -16.09 14.22 -25.63
C THR A 19 -16.11 13.94 -24.13
N GLU A 20 -17.13 14.39 -23.41
CA GLU A 20 -17.30 14.12 -21.98
C GLU A 20 -17.44 12.61 -21.69
N PHE A 21 -18.17 11.89 -22.54
CA PHE A 21 -18.33 10.45 -22.45
C PHE A 21 -17.00 9.72 -22.66
N ALA A 22 -16.25 10.08 -23.72
CA ALA A 22 -14.96 9.47 -24.01
C ALA A 22 -13.95 9.71 -22.88
N LEU A 23 -13.87 10.95 -22.35
CA LEU A 23 -12.99 11.28 -21.23
C LEU A 23 -13.36 10.50 -19.97
N ARG A 24 -14.65 10.35 -19.68
CA ARG A 24 -15.12 9.56 -18.53
C ARG A 24 -14.74 8.08 -18.64
N GLN A 25 -14.80 7.52 -19.84
CA GLN A 25 -14.40 6.13 -20.06
C GLN A 25 -12.89 5.95 -19.84
N VAL A 26 -12.09 6.87 -20.37
CA VAL A 26 -10.63 6.87 -20.17
C VAL A 26 -10.29 7.05 -18.69
N GLU A 27 -10.95 7.96 -17.99
CA GLU A 27 -10.77 8.15 -16.54
C GLU A 27 -11.04 6.86 -15.75
N GLY A 28 -12.10 6.11 -16.12
CA GLY A 28 -12.43 4.83 -15.50
C GLY A 28 -11.30 3.80 -15.63
N VAL A 29 -10.79 3.60 -16.85
CA VAL A 29 -9.70 2.65 -17.12
C VAL A 29 -8.41 3.11 -16.43
N VAL A 30 -8.06 4.39 -16.52
CA VAL A 30 -6.85 4.92 -15.88
C VAL A 30 -6.92 4.75 -14.36
N ARG A 31 -8.10 4.96 -13.75
CA ARG A 31 -8.30 4.72 -12.33
C ARG A 31 -8.06 3.27 -11.95
N GLU A 32 -8.60 2.34 -12.72
CA GLU A 32 -8.42 0.90 -12.48
C GLU A 32 -6.94 0.53 -12.56
N GLU A 33 -6.26 0.87 -13.65
CA GLU A 33 -4.84 0.58 -13.86
C GLU A 33 -3.93 1.21 -12.80
N LEU A 34 -4.14 2.49 -12.46
CA LEU A 34 -3.33 3.17 -11.45
C LEU A 34 -3.52 2.61 -10.04
N THR A 35 -4.63 1.91 -9.81
CA THR A 35 -4.97 1.41 -8.48
C THR A 35 -4.94 -0.10 -8.37
N ASP A 36 -4.58 -0.82 -9.42
CA ASP A 36 -4.39 -2.26 -9.36
C ASP A 36 -3.09 -2.62 -8.62
N ASP A 37 -3.24 -3.12 -7.40
CA ASP A 37 -2.15 -3.67 -6.60
C ASP A 37 -1.87 -5.16 -6.88
N THR A 38 -2.72 -5.82 -7.67
CA THR A 38 -2.64 -7.26 -7.95
C THR A 38 -1.43 -7.59 -8.81
N ALA A 39 -1.20 -6.82 -9.87
CA ALA A 39 -0.06 -7.02 -10.78
C ALA A 39 1.28 -6.95 -10.04
N VAL A 40 1.47 -5.92 -9.20
CA VAL A 40 2.71 -5.75 -8.43
C VAL A 40 2.90 -6.84 -7.38
N LYS A 41 1.81 -7.31 -6.75
CA LYS A 41 1.85 -8.45 -5.82
C LYS A 41 2.22 -9.76 -6.54
N ALA A 42 1.75 -9.95 -7.76
CA ALA A 42 2.15 -11.11 -8.57
C ALA A 42 3.65 -11.05 -8.92
N GLU A 43 4.17 -9.87 -9.30
CA GLU A 43 5.61 -9.66 -9.53
C GLU A 43 6.44 -9.97 -8.26
N LEU A 44 5.97 -9.57 -7.07
CA LEU A 44 6.63 -9.91 -5.80
C LEU A 44 6.66 -11.43 -5.54
N LEU A 45 5.56 -12.12 -5.82
CA LEU A 45 5.45 -13.57 -5.65
C LEU A 45 6.37 -14.32 -6.62
N GLU A 46 6.46 -13.85 -7.87
CA GLU A 46 7.41 -14.39 -8.85
C GLU A 46 8.86 -14.17 -8.40
N LEU A 47 9.18 -12.97 -7.90
CA LEU A 47 10.51 -12.66 -7.39
C LEU A 47 10.89 -13.56 -6.21
N GLN A 48 9.95 -13.85 -5.32
CA GLN A 48 10.15 -14.79 -4.21
C GLN A 48 10.46 -16.20 -4.73
N LEU A 49 9.73 -16.67 -5.73
CA LEU A 49 9.97 -17.98 -6.34
C LEU A 49 11.36 -18.06 -6.98
N GLN A 50 11.81 -17.00 -7.66
CA GLN A 50 13.15 -16.94 -8.24
C GLN A 50 14.25 -17.05 -7.18
N LEU A 51 14.05 -16.41 -6.02
CA LEU A 51 14.97 -16.54 -4.89
C LEU A 51 14.98 -17.98 -4.35
N GLU A 52 13.81 -18.59 -4.18
CA GLU A 52 13.68 -19.97 -3.70
C GLU A 52 14.33 -20.99 -4.64
N LEU A 53 14.27 -20.74 -5.95
CA LEU A 53 14.94 -21.56 -6.98
C LEU A 53 16.44 -21.28 -7.06
N GLY A 54 16.94 -20.22 -6.43
CA GLY A 54 18.33 -19.78 -6.49
C GLY A 54 18.71 -19.11 -7.81
N ASP A 55 17.72 -18.63 -8.58
CA ASP A 55 17.94 -17.88 -9.83
C ASP A 55 18.48 -16.47 -9.56
N ILE A 56 18.21 -15.92 -8.38
CA ILE A 56 18.70 -14.61 -7.91
C ILE A 56 19.34 -14.73 -6.52
N SER A 57 20.23 -13.79 -6.21
CA SER A 57 20.83 -13.65 -4.87
C SER A 57 19.94 -12.88 -3.90
N ASP A 58 20.21 -12.99 -2.60
CA ASP A 58 19.51 -12.22 -1.57
C ASP A 58 19.69 -10.70 -1.78
N GLU A 59 20.89 -10.24 -2.12
CA GLU A 59 21.13 -8.81 -2.36
C GLU A 59 20.33 -8.30 -3.56
N GLU A 60 20.23 -9.12 -4.61
CA GLU A 60 19.46 -8.80 -5.81
C GLU A 60 17.94 -8.81 -5.54
N TYR A 61 17.48 -9.77 -4.74
CA TYR A 61 16.10 -9.83 -4.27
C TYR A 61 15.73 -8.54 -3.55
N VAL A 62 16.51 -8.12 -2.55
CA VAL A 62 16.23 -6.91 -1.76
C VAL A 62 16.17 -5.66 -2.63
N ALA A 63 17.08 -5.53 -3.60
CA ALA A 63 17.10 -4.39 -4.50
C ALA A 63 15.84 -4.32 -5.39
N ARG A 64 15.40 -5.46 -5.92
CA ARG A 64 14.21 -5.57 -6.77
C ARG A 64 12.92 -5.44 -5.97
N GLU A 65 12.84 -6.08 -4.80
CA GLU A 65 11.72 -5.98 -3.87
C GLU A 65 11.48 -4.53 -3.45
N ALA A 66 12.55 -3.79 -3.10
CA ALA A 66 12.43 -2.39 -2.72
C ALA A 66 11.79 -1.52 -3.82
N ALA A 67 12.08 -1.81 -5.09
CA ALA A 67 11.47 -1.13 -6.23
C ALA A 67 9.98 -1.47 -6.37
N LEU A 68 9.59 -2.73 -6.17
CA LEU A 68 8.18 -3.17 -6.20
C LEU A 68 7.39 -2.59 -5.02
N MET A 69 7.98 -2.58 -3.82
CA MET A 69 7.41 -1.95 -2.64
C MET A 69 7.19 -0.44 -2.83
N GLN A 70 8.08 0.23 -3.56
CA GLN A 70 7.90 1.63 -3.92
C GLN A 70 6.67 1.83 -4.82
N ARG A 71 6.46 0.97 -5.83
CA ARG A 71 5.26 1.02 -6.69
C ARG A 71 3.98 0.77 -5.89
N LEU A 72 3.99 -0.16 -4.94
CA LEU A 72 2.82 -0.39 -4.05
C LEU A 72 2.47 0.85 -3.22
N ARG A 73 3.48 1.61 -2.75
CA ARG A 73 3.24 2.88 -2.05
C ARG A 73 2.57 3.89 -2.99
N GLU A 74 3.03 4.00 -4.22
CA GLU A 74 2.43 4.92 -5.21
C GLU A 74 0.97 4.56 -5.53
N ILE A 75 0.68 3.27 -5.70
CA ILE A 75 -0.68 2.74 -5.89
C ILE A 75 -1.57 3.08 -4.69
N ARG A 76 -1.07 2.89 -3.46
CA ARG A 76 -1.79 3.28 -2.24
C ARG A 76 -2.07 4.77 -2.24
N ASP A 77 -1.09 5.61 -2.54
CA ASP A 77 -1.28 7.06 -2.55
C ASP A 77 -2.31 7.47 -3.62
N TRP A 78 -2.37 6.77 -4.76
CA TRP A 78 -3.44 6.95 -5.76
C TRP A 78 -4.81 6.55 -5.22
N ARG A 79 -4.92 5.42 -4.54
CA ARG A 79 -6.17 4.97 -3.90
C ARG A 79 -6.66 5.99 -2.88
N GLU A 80 -5.77 6.51 -2.03
CA GLU A 80 -6.10 7.53 -1.04
C GLU A 80 -6.58 8.84 -1.70
N ARG A 81 -5.87 9.34 -2.72
CA ARG A 81 -6.27 10.54 -3.49
C ARG A 81 -7.65 10.39 -4.14
N LEU A 82 -7.98 9.18 -4.57
CA LEU A 82 -9.24 8.86 -5.22
C LEU A 82 -10.35 8.47 -4.23
N GLY A 83 -10.08 8.52 -2.91
CA GLY A 83 -11.04 8.19 -1.86
C GLY A 83 -11.40 6.70 -1.80
N MET A 84 -10.56 5.83 -2.36
CA MET A 84 -10.74 4.39 -2.34
C MET A 84 -10.16 3.77 -1.06
N GLY A 85 -10.78 2.70 -0.58
CA GLY A 85 -10.29 1.95 0.58
C GLY A 85 -8.91 1.36 0.30
N VAL A 86 -7.97 1.54 1.24
CA VAL A 86 -6.64 0.94 1.17
C VAL A 86 -6.71 -0.48 1.71
N SER A 87 -6.33 -1.47 0.89
CA SER A 87 -6.13 -2.85 1.33
C SER A 87 -4.86 -2.90 2.19
N GLY A 88 -5.01 -3.05 3.51
CA GLY A 88 -3.86 -3.21 4.43
C GLY A 88 -3.95 -2.47 5.76
N GLY A 89 -4.94 -1.61 5.96
CA GLY A 89 -5.08 -0.82 7.19
C GLY A 89 -3.93 0.20 7.40
N PRO A 90 -4.06 1.13 8.36
CA PRO A 90 -3.03 2.12 8.62
C PRO A 90 -1.80 1.44 9.22
N VAL A 91 -0.70 1.39 8.46
CA VAL A 91 0.62 0.95 8.97
C VAL A 91 1.10 1.98 10.00
N ARG A 92 0.97 1.65 11.29
CA ARG A 92 1.53 2.43 12.38
C ARG A 92 3.04 2.19 12.41
N VAL A 93 3.82 3.09 11.83
CA VAL A 93 5.27 3.09 12.02
C VAL A 93 5.54 3.50 13.46
N GLN A 94 6.01 2.57 14.30
CA GLN A 94 6.61 2.96 15.58
C GLN A 94 7.87 3.75 15.26
N ARG A 95 7.84 5.07 15.49
CA ARG A 95 9.03 5.89 15.43
C ARG A 95 9.88 5.52 16.65
N ASP A 96 10.98 4.84 16.42
CA ASP A 96 11.94 4.54 17.49
C ASP A 96 12.74 5.82 17.81
N PRO A 97 12.52 6.47 18.95
CA PRO A 97 13.20 7.72 19.30
C PRO A 97 14.71 7.55 19.46
N GLY A 98 15.23 6.32 19.51
CA GLY A 98 16.67 6.03 19.57
C GLY A 98 17.42 6.25 18.26
N LEU A 99 16.74 6.29 17.09
CA LEU A 99 17.38 6.37 15.78
C LEU A 99 17.68 7.81 15.33
N ASP A 100 16.94 8.79 15.87
CA ASP A 100 17.09 10.22 15.56
C ASP A 100 18.10 10.93 16.51
N ALA A 101 18.66 10.20 17.49
CA ALA A 101 19.68 10.72 18.39
C ALA A 101 21.03 10.84 17.65
N ALA A 102 21.56 12.06 17.59
CA ALA A 102 22.88 12.33 17.02
C ALA A 102 23.94 11.41 17.63
N PRO A 103 24.94 10.92 16.84
CA PRO A 103 25.94 9.95 17.29
C PRO A 103 27.00 10.62 18.18
N GLY A 104 26.59 11.13 19.35
CA GLY A 104 27.49 11.82 20.26
C GLY A 104 26.89 12.47 21.52
N ALA A 105 25.64 12.20 21.90
CA ALA A 105 25.09 12.74 23.15
C ALA A 105 24.67 11.61 24.10
N GLY A 106 25.50 11.37 25.12
CA GLY A 106 25.12 10.58 26.30
C GLY A 106 25.68 9.18 26.35
N ALA A 107 26.99 9.06 26.54
CA ALA A 107 27.56 7.88 27.18
C ALA A 107 27.16 7.88 28.65
N GLU A 108 25.99 7.31 28.97
CA GLU A 108 25.63 6.92 30.33
C GLU A 108 25.11 5.48 30.28
N SER A 109 26.08 4.57 30.23
CA SER A 109 25.93 3.15 30.52
C SER A 109 25.42 2.98 31.96
N GLY A 110 24.09 2.95 32.10
CA GLY A 110 23.41 2.35 33.24
C GLY A 110 23.20 0.87 32.95
N GLU A 111 23.86 0.03 33.74
CA GLU A 111 23.82 -1.42 33.70
C GLU A 111 22.38 -1.95 33.89
N GLU A 112 21.62 -2.19 32.80
CA GLU A 112 20.35 -2.91 32.84
C GLU A 112 20.59 -4.37 32.43
N ALA A 113 20.71 -5.23 33.44
CA ALA A 113 20.86 -6.67 33.30
C ALA A 113 19.73 -7.29 32.43
N PRO A 114 19.98 -8.41 31.73
CA PRO A 114 18.96 -9.07 30.93
C PRO A 114 17.78 -9.48 31.81
N ARG A 115 16.57 -8.98 31.49
CA ARG A 115 15.33 -9.40 32.16
C ARG A 115 15.01 -10.84 31.78
N VAL A 116 15.49 -11.77 32.60
CA VAL A 116 15.02 -13.15 32.62
C VAL A 116 13.59 -13.14 33.16
N ALA A 117 12.64 -13.65 32.38
CA ALA A 117 11.25 -13.80 32.80
C ALA A 117 11.19 -14.66 34.07
N ASP A 118 10.69 -14.10 35.17
CA ASP A 118 10.46 -14.84 36.41
C ASP A 118 9.22 -15.73 36.24
N PRO A 119 9.35 -17.07 36.26
CA PRO A 119 8.22 -17.98 36.12
C PRO A 119 7.24 -17.97 37.31
N ARG A 120 7.48 -17.14 38.34
CA ARG A 120 6.58 -16.97 39.49
C ARG A 120 5.73 -15.71 39.44
N SER A 121 5.88 -14.86 38.42
CA SER A 121 4.93 -13.76 38.23
C SER A 121 3.60 -14.35 37.75
N GLY A 122 2.60 -14.33 38.62
CA GLY A 122 1.21 -14.71 38.30
C GLY A 122 0.62 -13.75 37.27
N VAL A 123 1.00 -13.93 36.02
CA VAL A 123 0.37 -13.29 34.86
C VAL A 123 -0.69 -14.25 34.38
N ASP A 124 -1.95 -13.97 34.72
CA ASP A 124 -3.10 -14.59 34.06
C ASP A 124 -3.14 -14.09 32.62
N ILE A 125 -2.70 -14.95 31.70
CA ILE A 125 -2.88 -14.73 30.27
C ILE A 125 -4.30 -15.19 29.94
N ASP A 126 -5.23 -14.25 29.90
CA ASP A 126 -6.58 -14.51 29.41
C ASP A 126 -6.54 -14.64 27.88
N LEU A 127 -6.39 -15.88 27.41
CA LEU A 127 -6.48 -16.23 26.00
C LEU A 127 -7.96 -16.29 25.63
N ASN A 128 -8.51 -15.15 25.19
CA ASN A 128 -9.85 -15.07 24.62
C ASN A 128 -9.87 -15.74 23.24
N LEU A 129 -10.09 -17.06 23.23
CA LEU A 129 -10.19 -17.90 22.04
C LEU A 129 -11.65 -17.92 21.56
N ASP A 130 -12.06 -16.84 20.90
CA ASP A 130 -13.39 -16.71 20.31
C ASP A 130 -13.34 -17.21 18.87
N TRP A 131 -13.60 -18.50 18.68
CA TRP A 131 -13.88 -19.10 17.36
C TRP A 131 -15.28 -19.71 17.38
N GLU A 132 -16.28 -18.90 17.03
CA GLU A 132 -17.58 -19.36 16.48
C GLU A 132 -17.75 -18.86 15.04
#